data_AF-A0A8H5GQB4-F1
#
_entry.id   AF-A0A8H5GQB4-F1
#
_cell.length_a   1.000
_cell.length_b   1.000
_cell.length_c   1.000
_cell.angle_alpha   90.00
_cell.angle_beta   90.00
_cell.angle_gamma   90.00
#
_symmetry.space_group_name_H-M   'P 1'
#
loop_
_entity.id
_entity.type
_entity.pdbx_description
1 polymer ?
#
loop_
_entity_poly.entity_id
_entity_poly.type
_entity_poly.pdbx_seq_one_letter_code
_entity_poly.pdbx_strand_id
1 'polypeptide(L)'
;MMHLAYRTPNDRSVSTYIPTAAFYVDRGGDLENVHLLLAGEDPLLGEDADADQDDSKPIRVLTDFCGFEAAGFAFPYVANEEDEGQEDEDGGGDGEKYVRLGAILRCTFDCTQANDPVYIETQFAWYILKAPAPSYAPYFQHFFTPWRIAQMVVSTALQAILEIQGTVNEYDDPEKLKASPLIRHILRKATPASTSRPTR
;
A
#
# COMPACT_ATOMS: atom_id res chain seq x y z
N MET A 1 -43.40 16.85 -7.60
CA MET A 1 -42.65 16.04 -6.61
C MET A 1 -42.14 14.81 -7.34
N MET A 2 -40.90 14.84 -7.84
CA MET A 2 -40.33 13.76 -8.64
C MET A 2 -39.68 12.73 -7.71
N HIS A 3 -40.24 11.51 -7.67
CA HIS A 3 -39.59 10.36 -7.05
C HIS A 3 -38.52 9.83 -8.01
N LEU A 4 -37.26 10.17 -7.73
CA LEU A 4 -36.09 9.50 -8.31
C LEU A 4 -35.95 8.13 -7.64
N ALA A 5 -36.34 7.08 -8.37
CA ALA A 5 -36.06 5.70 -7.99
C ALA A 5 -34.57 5.40 -8.29
N TYR A 6 -33.77 5.23 -7.24
CA TYR A 6 -32.42 4.73 -7.37
C TYR A 6 -32.48 3.24 -7.77
N ARG A 7 -32.07 2.94 -9.01
CA ARG A 7 -31.73 1.57 -9.41
C ARG A 7 -30.46 1.16 -8.66
N THR A 8 -30.55 0.15 -7.81
CA THR A 8 -29.38 -0.52 -7.26
C THR A 8 -28.63 -1.21 -8.40
N PRO A 9 -27.33 -0.94 -8.59
CA PRO A 9 -26.56 -1.62 -9.61
C PRO A 9 -26.33 -3.07 -9.14
N ASN A 10 -26.72 -4.00 -10.00
CA ASN A 10 -26.35 -5.42 -10.04
C ASN A 10 -25.33 -5.84 -8.98
N ASP A 11 -25.84 -6.51 -7.95
CA ASP A 11 -25.08 -7.35 -7.04
C ASP A 11 -24.48 -8.53 -7.82
N ARG A 12 -23.37 -8.26 -8.51
CA ARG A 12 -22.39 -9.26 -8.90
C ARG A 12 -21.33 -9.28 -7.81
N SER A 13 -21.72 -9.64 -6.60
CA SER A 13 -20.76 -10.17 -5.63
C SER A 13 -20.13 -11.40 -6.27
N VAL A 14 -18.96 -11.21 -6.89
CA VAL A 14 -18.06 -12.32 -7.19
C VAL A 14 -17.64 -12.83 -5.82
N SER A 15 -18.38 -13.81 -5.30
CA SER A 15 -17.96 -14.57 -4.12
C SER A 15 -16.73 -15.35 -4.56
N THR A 16 -15.57 -14.73 -4.41
CA THR A 16 -14.29 -15.38 -4.63
C THR A 16 -14.17 -16.40 -3.52
N TYR A 17 -14.51 -17.66 -3.83
CA TYR A 17 -14.41 -18.78 -2.93
C TYR A 17 -12.96 -18.88 -2.48
N ILE A 18 -12.65 -18.43 -1.27
CA ILE A 18 -11.34 -18.69 -0.67
C ILE A 18 -11.36 -20.19 -0.37
N PRO A 19 -10.60 -21.02 -1.10
CA PRO A 19 -10.59 -22.45 -0.87
C PRO A 19 -10.24 -22.70 0.60
N THR A 20 -11.16 -23.37 1.28
CA THR A 20 -11.21 -23.58 2.73
C THR A 20 -10.06 -24.46 3.26
N ALA A 21 -9.06 -24.77 2.43
CA ALA A 21 -8.05 -25.78 2.73
C ALA A 21 -6.66 -25.44 2.15
N ALA A 22 -6.26 -24.16 2.14
CA ALA A 22 -4.83 -23.90 2.21
C ALA A 22 -4.39 -24.34 3.63
N PHE A 23 -3.74 -25.48 3.72
CA PHE A 23 -3.29 -26.06 4.98
C PHE A 23 -2.37 -25.07 5.69
N TYR A 24 -2.93 -24.36 6.68
CA TYR A 24 -2.14 -23.62 7.64
C TYR A 24 -1.31 -24.63 8.42
N VAL A 25 0.01 -24.41 8.44
CA VAL A 25 0.92 -25.16 9.30
C VAL A 25 1.28 -24.20 10.41
N ASP A 26 0.79 -24.46 11.62
CA ASP A 26 1.23 -23.75 12.82
C ASP A 26 2.73 -24.01 12.97
N ARG A 27 3.52 -22.94 12.83
CA ARG A 27 4.98 -23.01 12.97
C ARG A 27 5.43 -22.79 14.41
N GLY A 28 4.49 -22.67 15.35
CA GLY A 28 4.74 -22.05 16.64
C GLY A 28 5.00 -20.56 16.47
N GLY A 29 5.03 -19.81 17.57
CA GLY A 29 5.25 -18.37 17.52
C GLY A 29 4.62 -17.69 18.72
N ASP A 30 5.22 -16.56 19.10
CA ASP A 30 4.66 -15.78 20.19
C ASP A 30 3.39 -15.06 19.71
N LEU A 31 2.37 -15.07 20.55
CA LEU A 31 1.19 -14.25 20.33
C LEU A 31 1.61 -12.79 20.49
N GLU A 32 1.23 -11.98 19.50
CA GLU A 32 1.43 -10.54 19.54
C GLU A 32 0.85 -9.95 20.84
N ASN A 33 1.67 -9.18 21.55
CA ASN A 33 1.29 -8.52 22.80
C ASN A 33 2.15 -7.27 23.03
N VAL A 34 1.77 -6.46 24.01
CA VAL A 34 2.45 -5.19 24.36
C VAL A 34 3.90 -5.36 24.79
N HIS A 35 4.29 -6.54 25.28
CA HIS A 35 5.66 -6.84 25.74
C HIS A 35 6.49 -7.58 24.69
N LEU A 36 5.94 -7.80 23.48
CA LEU A 36 6.68 -8.43 22.41
C LEU A 36 7.73 -7.44 21.90
N LEU A 37 9.00 -7.67 22.26
CA LEU A 37 10.15 -6.95 21.73
C LEU A 37 10.83 -7.80 20.66
N LEU A 38 11.06 -7.21 19.48
CA LEU A 38 11.87 -7.79 18.42
C LEU A 38 13.34 -7.38 18.60
N ALA A 39 14.26 -8.19 18.08
CA ALA A 39 15.68 -7.85 18.17
C ALA A 39 15.96 -6.56 17.41
N GLY A 40 16.59 -5.59 18.08
CA GLY A 40 16.84 -4.26 17.53
C GLY A 40 15.76 -3.21 17.88
N GLU A 41 14.64 -3.60 18.50
CA GLU A 41 13.72 -2.62 19.10
C GLU A 41 14.31 -2.13 20.44
N ASP A 42 14.34 -0.81 20.63
CA ASP A 42 14.72 -0.20 21.91
C ASP A 42 13.51 -0.19 22.87
N PRO A 43 13.54 -0.93 23.98
CA PRO A 43 12.44 -0.94 24.95
C PRO A 43 12.28 0.38 25.70
N LEU A 44 13.26 1.29 25.64
CA LEU A 44 13.32 2.50 26.47
C LEU A 44 12.76 3.77 25.81
N LEU A 45 12.28 3.72 24.57
CA LEU A 45 11.70 4.89 23.89
C LEU A 45 10.40 5.41 24.54
N GLY A 46 9.89 4.76 25.60
CA GLY A 46 8.68 5.15 26.34
C GLY A 46 8.89 5.70 27.76
N GLU A 47 10.12 5.84 28.26
CA GLU A 47 10.34 6.20 29.68
C GLU A 47 10.68 7.67 29.96
N ASP A 48 10.95 8.48 28.93
CA ASP A 48 11.13 9.93 29.09
C ASP A 48 9.76 10.62 29.17
N ALA A 49 9.18 10.60 30.36
CA ALA A 49 7.81 10.96 30.72
C ALA A 49 7.37 12.42 30.49
N ASP A 50 8.17 13.27 29.83
CA ASP A 50 7.96 14.72 29.76
C ASP A 50 7.86 15.30 28.33
N ALA A 51 7.96 14.47 27.29
CA ALA A 51 7.64 14.90 25.91
C ALA A 51 6.25 14.37 25.54
N ASP A 52 5.43 15.18 24.87
CA ASP A 52 4.12 14.81 24.31
C ASP A 52 4.20 13.45 23.61
N GLN A 53 3.95 12.39 24.37
CA GLN A 53 4.28 11.03 23.99
C GLN A 53 3.25 10.64 22.94
N ASP A 54 3.65 10.76 21.68
CA ASP A 54 2.87 10.25 20.57
C ASP A 54 2.69 8.76 20.85
N ASP A 55 1.44 8.31 21.06
CA ASP A 55 1.03 6.91 21.27
C ASP A 55 1.29 6.05 20.00
N SER A 56 2.35 6.38 19.27
CA SER A 56 2.79 5.80 18.03
C SER A 56 3.30 4.39 18.28
N LYS A 57 2.50 3.44 17.81
CA LYS A 57 2.83 2.00 17.83
C LYS A 57 4.11 1.74 17.02
N PRO A 58 4.92 0.73 17.39
CA PRO A 58 6.09 0.35 16.61
C PRO A 58 5.71 -0.07 15.18
N ILE A 59 6.60 0.21 14.22
CA ILE A 59 6.47 -0.22 12.83
C ILE A 59 7.42 -1.40 12.59
N ARG A 60 6.87 -2.48 12.06
CA ARG A 60 7.56 -3.76 11.81
C ARG A 60 7.38 -4.17 10.36
N VAL A 61 8.25 -5.04 9.86
CA VAL A 61 8.10 -5.67 8.54
C VAL A 61 7.66 -7.11 8.75
N LEU A 62 6.65 -7.56 8.00
CA LEU A 62 6.11 -8.91 8.05
C LEU A 62 6.37 -9.66 6.74
N THR A 63 7.09 -10.79 6.83
CA THR A 63 7.41 -11.71 5.73
C THR A 63 6.82 -13.10 5.98
N ASP A 64 6.75 -13.90 4.92
CA ASP A 64 6.19 -15.27 4.93
C ASP A 64 4.78 -15.32 5.57
N PHE A 65 3.97 -14.29 5.32
CA PHE A 65 2.71 -14.15 6.04
C PHE A 65 1.58 -15.01 5.44
N CYS A 66 0.69 -15.50 6.32
CA CYS A 66 -0.49 -16.26 5.94
C CYS A 66 -1.79 -15.58 6.43
N GLY A 67 -2.75 -15.40 5.53
CA GLY A 67 -3.97 -14.61 5.80
C GLY A 67 -4.99 -15.25 6.75
N PHE A 68 -4.91 -16.56 7.05
CA PHE A 68 -5.90 -17.22 7.92
C PHE A 68 -5.71 -16.89 9.40
N GLU A 69 -4.46 -16.74 9.84
CA GLU A 69 -4.12 -16.39 11.23
C GLU A 69 -3.35 -15.07 11.35
N ALA A 70 -3.16 -14.35 10.24
CA ALA A 70 -2.31 -13.17 10.17
C ALA A 70 -0.96 -13.43 10.88
N ALA A 71 -0.22 -14.46 10.49
CA ALA A 71 1.04 -14.84 11.12
C ALA A 71 2.18 -14.83 10.11
N GLY A 72 3.40 -14.52 10.54
CA GLY A 72 4.60 -14.44 9.70
C GLY A 72 5.87 -14.11 10.49
N PHE A 73 7.01 -14.00 9.81
CA PHE A 73 8.24 -13.50 10.43
C PHE A 73 8.20 -11.98 10.50
N ALA A 74 8.46 -11.44 11.68
CA ALA A 74 8.48 -10.01 11.95
C ALA A 74 9.89 -9.56 12.35
N PHE A 75 10.28 -8.38 11.87
CA PHE A 75 11.50 -7.67 12.28
C PHE A 75 11.26 -6.16 12.27
N PRO A 76 12.05 -5.36 13.01
CA PRO A 76 11.85 -3.91 13.09
C PRO A 76 12.03 -3.25 11.73
N TYR A 77 11.20 -2.24 11.45
CA TYR A 77 11.43 -1.37 10.30
C TYR A 77 12.45 -0.29 10.67
N VAL A 78 13.59 -0.28 9.99
CA VAL A 78 14.62 0.75 10.14
C VAL A 78 14.52 1.68 8.94
N ALA A 79 14.05 2.90 9.15
CA ALA A 79 14.03 3.95 8.13
C ALA A 79 15.44 4.53 7.95
N ASN A 80 16.37 3.75 7.40
CA ASN A 80 17.70 4.26 7.07
C ASN A 80 17.61 5.04 5.74
N GLU A 81 17.56 6.37 5.83
CA GLU A 81 17.66 7.28 4.67
C GLU A 81 19.11 7.48 4.20
N GLU A 82 20.12 7.02 4.94
CA GLU A 82 21.54 7.41 4.73
C GLU A 82 22.50 6.32 4.24
N ASP A 83 22.09 5.07 3.99
CA ASP A 83 23.04 4.02 3.57
C ASP A 83 22.50 3.06 2.49
N GLU A 84 22.40 3.56 1.25
CA GLU A 84 22.15 2.75 0.04
C GLU A 84 23.40 1.96 -0.42
N GLY A 85 24.36 1.68 0.47
CA GLY A 85 25.69 1.15 0.13
C GLY A 85 25.92 -0.35 0.37
N GLN A 86 25.01 -1.05 1.07
CA GLN A 86 25.20 -2.46 1.42
C GLN A 86 23.97 -3.30 1.04
N GLU A 87 24.00 -3.81 -0.19
CA GLU A 87 23.17 -4.92 -0.64
C GLU A 87 23.59 -6.20 0.10
N ASP A 88 23.27 -6.32 1.39
CA ASP A 88 23.47 -7.57 2.12
C ASP A 88 22.35 -8.56 1.74
N GLU A 89 22.75 -9.38 0.77
CA GLU A 89 22.25 -10.65 0.29
C GLU A 89 21.74 -11.56 1.44
N ASP A 90 20.50 -12.02 1.28
CA ASP A 90 19.91 -13.21 1.90
C ASP A 90 19.61 -13.23 3.42
N GLY A 91 18.59 -12.46 3.81
CA GLY A 91 17.28 -13.05 4.15
C GLY A 91 17.20 -14.11 5.25
N GLY A 92 17.95 -13.96 6.35
CA GLY A 92 17.82 -14.79 7.54
C GLY A 92 18.55 -14.22 8.75
N GLY A 93 18.50 -12.89 8.92
CA GLY A 93 19.22 -12.17 9.96
C GLY A 93 18.74 -12.55 11.36
N ASP A 94 19.66 -12.54 12.31
CA ASP A 94 19.60 -12.97 13.72
C ASP A 94 18.54 -12.23 14.60
N GLY A 95 17.49 -11.67 13.99
CA GLY A 95 16.45 -10.88 14.64
C GLY A 95 15.03 -11.10 14.12
N GLU A 96 14.82 -11.98 13.13
CA GLU A 96 13.47 -12.35 12.70
C GLU A 96 12.79 -13.22 13.76
N LYS A 97 11.57 -12.84 14.15
CA LYS A 97 10.75 -13.61 15.08
C LYS A 97 9.44 -14.00 14.42
N TYR A 98 9.06 -15.27 14.53
CA TYR A 98 7.75 -15.69 14.06
C TYR A 98 6.67 -15.21 15.04
N VAL A 99 5.77 -14.36 14.56
CA VAL A 99 4.71 -13.73 15.36
C VAL A 99 3.34 -14.10 14.80
N ARG A 100 2.42 -14.41 15.71
CA ARG A 100 0.99 -14.57 15.41
C ARG A 100 0.28 -13.28 15.78
N LEU A 101 -0.24 -12.57 14.78
CA LEU A 101 -0.88 -11.28 15.01
C LEU A 101 -2.28 -11.44 15.63
N GLY A 102 -2.71 -10.40 16.33
CA GLY A 102 -4.09 -10.29 16.80
C GLY A 102 -5.07 -9.94 15.67
N ALA A 103 -6.20 -9.34 16.04
CA ALA A 103 -7.15 -8.84 15.06
C ALA A 103 -6.54 -7.70 14.22
N ILE A 104 -6.62 -7.81 12.90
CA ILE A 104 -6.29 -6.71 11.98
C ILE A 104 -7.39 -5.65 12.11
N LEU A 105 -7.03 -4.48 12.62
CA LEU A 105 -7.94 -3.35 12.81
C LEU A 105 -8.09 -2.55 11.51
N ARG A 106 -6.99 -2.40 10.77
CA ARG A 106 -6.93 -1.59 9.55
C ARG A 106 -5.93 -2.15 8.54
N CYS A 107 -6.23 -1.95 7.26
CA CYS A 107 -5.30 -2.15 6.15
C CYS A 107 -5.28 -0.85 5.33
N THR A 108 -4.09 -0.32 5.03
CA THR A 108 -3.91 0.99 4.38
C THR A 108 -2.65 0.99 3.52
N PHE A 109 -2.62 1.85 2.51
CA PHE A 109 -1.50 2.06 1.61
C PHE A 109 -1.72 3.41 0.90
N ASP A 110 -0.64 4.09 0.56
CA ASP A 110 -0.66 5.40 -0.09
C ASP A 110 -0.69 5.24 -1.62
N CYS A 111 -1.84 5.58 -2.22
CA CYS A 111 -2.00 5.57 -3.67
C CYS A 111 -1.20 6.68 -4.38
N THR A 112 -0.74 7.70 -3.64
CA THR A 112 -0.04 8.85 -4.21
C THR A 112 1.42 8.52 -4.53
N GLN A 113 1.98 7.51 -3.87
CA GLN A 113 3.34 7.04 -4.06
C GLN A 113 3.34 5.71 -4.82
N ALA A 114 4.07 5.63 -5.94
CA ALA A 114 4.03 4.46 -6.82
C ALA A 114 4.50 3.16 -6.15
N ASN A 115 5.36 3.26 -5.13
CA ASN A 115 6.05 2.14 -4.50
C ASN A 115 5.75 2.00 -3.00
N ASP A 116 4.79 2.75 -2.46
CA ASP A 116 4.46 2.66 -1.03
C ASP A 116 3.90 1.27 -0.68
N PRO A 117 4.37 0.64 0.40
CA PRO A 117 3.95 -0.71 0.75
C PRO A 117 2.54 -0.76 1.35
N VAL A 118 2.05 -1.98 1.58
CA VAL A 118 0.79 -2.19 2.30
C VAL A 118 1.07 -2.31 3.78
N TYR A 119 0.37 -1.48 4.56
CA TYR A 119 0.42 -1.49 6.01
C TYR A 119 -0.83 -2.17 6.57
N ILE A 120 -0.65 -2.99 7.59
CA ILE A 120 -1.73 -3.47 8.44
C ILE A 120 -1.52 -2.97 9.87
N GLU A 121 -2.61 -2.63 10.53
CA GLU A 121 -2.63 -2.16 11.91
C GLU A 121 -3.24 -3.23 12.80
N THR A 122 -2.59 -3.51 13.92
CA THR A 122 -3.13 -4.33 15.00
C THR A 122 -3.36 -3.46 16.24
N GLN A 123 -3.76 -4.06 17.35
CA GLN A 123 -3.80 -3.36 18.64
C GLN A 123 -2.40 -2.90 19.08
N PHE A 124 -1.33 -3.59 18.67
CA PHE A 124 0.01 -3.44 19.25
C PHE A 124 1.05 -2.83 18.31
N ALA A 125 0.91 -2.96 16.99
CA ALA A 125 1.92 -2.52 16.03
C ALA A 125 1.33 -2.20 14.64
N TRP A 126 2.14 -1.52 13.84
CA TRP A 126 1.97 -1.42 12.39
C TRP A 126 2.89 -2.43 11.70
N TYR A 127 2.40 -3.14 10.70
CA TYR A 127 3.20 -4.08 9.92
C TYR A 127 3.19 -3.73 8.43
N ILE A 128 4.38 -3.71 7.84
CA ILE A 128 4.62 -3.58 6.41
C ILE A 128 4.62 -4.98 5.80
N LEU A 129 3.69 -5.25 4.89
CA LEU A 129 3.62 -6.54 4.20
C LEU A 129 4.64 -6.60 3.06
N LYS A 130 5.67 -7.44 3.20
CA LYS A 130 6.74 -7.54 2.19
C LYS A 130 6.60 -8.74 1.26
N ALA A 131 6.49 -9.95 1.82
CA ALA A 131 6.39 -11.19 1.03
C ALA A 131 5.37 -12.15 1.66
N PRO A 132 4.34 -12.61 0.92
CA PRO A 132 3.41 -13.61 1.43
C PRO A 132 4.08 -14.98 1.49
N ALA A 133 3.55 -15.87 2.34
CA ALA A 133 3.97 -17.26 2.32
C ALA A 133 3.73 -17.90 0.95
N PRO A 134 4.59 -18.82 0.47
CA PRO A 134 4.43 -19.43 -0.85
C PRO A 134 3.05 -20.08 -1.08
N SER A 135 2.48 -20.67 -0.03
CA SER A 135 1.14 -21.27 -0.07
C SER A 135 0.01 -20.23 -0.10
N TYR A 136 0.25 -19.02 0.41
CA TYR A 136 -0.70 -17.91 0.44
C TYR A 136 -0.57 -16.97 -0.77
N ALA A 137 0.58 -16.97 -1.44
CA ALA A 137 0.91 -16.05 -2.53
C ALA A 137 -0.15 -15.95 -3.65
N PRO A 138 -0.78 -17.05 -4.13
CA PRO A 138 -1.82 -16.94 -5.16
C PRO A 138 -3.04 -16.13 -4.70
N TYR A 139 -3.44 -16.25 -3.43
CA TYR A 139 -4.58 -15.51 -2.87
C TYR A 139 -4.20 -14.05 -2.63
N PHE A 140 -3.01 -13.81 -2.08
CA PHE A 140 -2.50 -12.47 -1.88
C PHE A 140 -2.40 -11.72 -3.20
N GLN A 141 -1.97 -12.38 -4.29
CA GLN A 141 -1.88 -11.75 -5.61
C GLN A 141 -3.24 -11.23 -6.12
N HIS A 142 -4.32 -11.99 -5.92
CA HIS A 142 -5.66 -11.55 -6.30
C HIS A 142 -6.13 -10.32 -5.52
N PHE A 143 -5.77 -10.24 -4.24
CA PHE A 143 -6.00 -9.06 -3.42
C PHE A 143 -5.12 -7.88 -3.86
N PHE A 144 -3.81 -8.09 -3.98
CA PHE A 144 -2.80 -7.04 -4.11
C PHE A 144 -2.70 -6.45 -5.52
N THR A 145 -2.95 -7.24 -6.57
CA THR A 145 -2.76 -6.80 -7.96
C THR A 145 -3.66 -5.61 -8.35
N PRO A 146 -4.98 -5.63 -8.09
CA PRO A 146 -5.85 -4.48 -8.37
C PRO A 146 -5.40 -3.21 -7.64
N TRP A 147 -4.99 -3.34 -6.38
CA TRP A 147 -4.47 -2.22 -5.59
C TRP A 147 -3.19 -1.66 -6.17
N ARG A 148 -2.26 -2.53 -6.57
CA ARG A 148 -1.01 -2.10 -7.19
C ARG A 148 -1.23 -1.36 -8.50
N ILE A 149 -2.18 -1.82 -9.32
CA ILE A 149 -2.59 -1.12 -10.54
C ILE A 149 -3.19 0.25 -10.20
N ALA A 150 -4.07 0.32 -9.20
CA ALA A 150 -4.67 1.59 -8.78
C ALA A 150 -3.60 2.59 -8.31
N GLN A 151 -2.67 2.14 -7.47
CA GLN A 151 -1.54 2.94 -6.99
C GLN A 151 -0.70 3.50 -8.15
N MET A 152 -0.30 2.66 -9.11
CA MET A 152 0.43 3.12 -10.30
C MET A 152 -0.34 4.17 -11.09
N VAL A 153 -1.64 3.95 -11.32
CA VAL A 153 -2.47 4.89 -12.10
C VAL A 153 -2.60 6.23 -11.37
N VAL A 154 -2.89 6.20 -10.07
CA VAL A 154 -3.08 7.40 -9.25
C VAL A 154 -1.76 8.17 -9.12
N SER A 155 -0.65 7.51 -8.79
CA SER A 155 0.66 8.16 -8.66
C SER A 155 1.10 8.80 -9.98
N THR A 156 0.93 8.10 -11.11
CA THR A 156 1.25 8.67 -12.44
C THR A 156 0.35 9.86 -12.78
N ALA A 157 -0.95 9.78 -12.48
CA ALA A 157 -1.87 10.89 -12.73
C ALA A 157 -1.52 12.13 -11.88
N LEU A 158 -1.19 11.93 -10.60
CA LEU A 158 -0.77 13.00 -9.70
C LEU A 158 0.52 13.66 -10.16
N GLN A 159 1.52 12.87 -10.57
CA GLN A 159 2.76 13.40 -11.13
C GLN A 159 2.49 14.28 -12.36
N ALA A 160 1.65 13.80 -13.29
CA ALA A 160 1.29 14.58 -14.47
C ALA A 160 0.56 15.90 -14.10
N ILE A 161 -0.30 15.89 -13.08
CA ILE A 161 -0.98 17.10 -12.60
C ILE A 161 0.04 18.09 -12.03
N LEU A 162 0.96 17.62 -11.19
CA LEU A 162 2.00 18.45 -10.59
C LEU A 162 2.92 19.06 -11.64
N GLU A 163 3.30 18.29 -12.67
CA GLU A 163 4.06 18.81 -13.82
C GLU A 163 3.29 19.90 -14.58
N ILE A 164 2.00 19.68 -14.86
CA ILE A 164 1.15 20.70 -15.49
C ILE A 164 1.07 21.95 -14.62
N GLN A 165 0.84 21.81 -13.31
CA GLN A 165 0.78 22.94 -12.39
C GLN A 165 2.10 23.71 -12.35
N GLY A 166 3.23 22.99 -12.32
CA GLY A 166 4.57 23.59 -12.43
C GLY A 166 4.71 24.42 -13.70
N THR A 167 4.32 23.87 -14.86
CA THR A 167 4.35 24.62 -16.12
C THR A 167 3.41 25.82 -16.12
N VAL A 168 2.18 25.69 -15.58
CA VAL A 168 1.23 26.80 -15.51
C VAL A 168 1.76 27.95 -14.65
N ASN A 169 2.42 27.63 -13.54
CA ASN A 169 2.99 28.62 -12.63
C ASN A 169 4.24 29.30 -13.20
N GLU A 170 4.98 28.66 -14.11
CA GLU A 170 6.17 29.23 -14.75
C GLU A 170 5.83 30.29 -15.83
N TYR A 171 4.65 30.18 -16.47
CA TYR A 171 4.25 31.07 -17.55
C TYR A 171 3.18 32.07 -17.12
N ASP A 172 3.56 33.35 -17.02
CA ASP A 172 2.60 34.46 -16.90
C ASP A 172 1.77 34.68 -18.19
N ASP A 173 2.21 34.14 -19.33
CA ASP A 173 1.61 34.33 -20.65
C ASP A 173 0.90 33.05 -21.15
N PRO A 174 -0.44 33.06 -21.31
CA PRO A 174 -1.21 31.90 -21.75
C PRO A 174 -0.89 31.43 -23.17
N GLU A 175 -0.34 32.27 -24.04
CA GLU A 175 0.04 31.86 -25.41
C GLU A 175 1.30 30.99 -25.41
N LYS A 176 2.23 31.24 -24.47
CA LYS A 176 3.39 30.36 -24.26
C LYS A 176 2.98 29.01 -23.68
N LEU A 177 1.97 28.99 -22.82
CA LEU A 177 1.40 27.76 -22.28
C LEU A 177 0.83 26.84 -23.37
N LYS A 178 0.09 27.40 -24.35
CA LYS A 178 -0.41 26.66 -25.52
C LYS A 178 0.70 26.14 -26.43
N ALA A 179 1.89 26.76 -26.37
CA ALA A 179 3.05 26.31 -27.12
C ALA A 179 3.79 25.13 -26.46
N SER A 180 3.55 24.87 -25.17
CA SER A 180 4.18 23.77 -24.44
C SER A 180 3.89 22.41 -25.10
N PRO A 181 4.91 21.55 -25.33
CA PRO A 181 4.74 20.22 -25.90
C PRO A 181 3.77 19.34 -25.11
N LEU A 182 3.77 19.46 -23.77
CA LEU A 182 2.91 18.70 -22.87
C LEU A 182 1.43 19.08 -23.05
N ILE A 183 1.14 20.39 -23.01
CA ILE A 183 -0.22 20.93 -23.20
C ILE A 183 -0.74 20.56 -24.60
N ARG A 184 0.10 20.67 -25.64
CA ARG A 184 -0.28 20.22 -26.99
C ARG A 184 -0.59 18.72 -27.05
N HIS A 185 0.18 17.88 -26.34
CA HIS A 185 -0.08 16.44 -26.30
C HIS A 185 -1.43 16.14 -25.62
N ILE A 186 -1.72 16.80 -24.50
CA ILE A 186 -2.99 16.66 -23.77
C ILE A 186 -4.16 17.14 -24.62
N LEU A 187 -4.08 18.35 -25.18
CA LEU A 187 -5.14 18.91 -26.04
C LEU A 187 -5.41 18.04 -27.28
N ARG A 188 -4.35 17.45 -27.86
CA ARG A 188 -4.48 16.51 -28.98
C ARG A 188 -5.22 15.24 -28.57
N LYS A 189 -4.95 14.68 -27.38
CA LYS A 189 -5.68 13.50 -26.87
C LYS A 189 -7.10 13.81 -26.41
N ALA A 190 -7.34 15.01 -25.89
CA ALA A 190 -8.65 15.44 -25.39
C ALA A 190 -9.65 15.77 -26.50
N THR A 191 -9.19 15.96 -27.74
CA THR A 191 -10.09 16.19 -28.87
C THR A 191 -10.65 14.84 -29.31
N PRO A 192 -11.93 14.50 -28.98
CA PRO A 192 -12.49 13.23 -29.42
C PRO A 192 -12.45 13.21 -30.94
N ALA A 193 -11.95 12.11 -31.52
CA ALA A 193 -11.96 11.92 -32.96
C ALA A 193 -13.41 12.12 -33.42
N SER A 194 -13.65 13.21 -34.16
CA SER A 194 -14.93 13.51 -34.78
C SER A 194 -15.27 12.34 -35.68
N THR A 195 -16.02 11.39 -35.13
CA THR A 195 -16.48 10.21 -35.82
C THR A 195 -17.67 10.70 -36.63
N SER A 196 -17.36 11.29 -37.79
CA SER A 196 -18.35 11.58 -38.80
C SER A 196 -18.95 10.25 -39.21
N ARG A 197 -20.09 9.93 -38.62
CA ARG A 197 -20.85 8.73 -38.93
C ARG A 197 -21.37 8.93 -40.37
N PRO A 198 -20.95 8.11 -41.36
CA PRO A 198 -21.47 8.26 -42.70
C PRO A 198 -22.96 7.90 -42.68
N THR A 199 -23.81 8.88 -42.99
CA THR A 199 -25.24 8.66 -43.23
C THR A 199 -25.40 7.89 -44.53
N ARG A 200 -26.14 6.78 -44.48
CA ARG A 200 -26.49 5.95 -45.62
C ARG A 200 -27.99 6.03 -45.87
#